data_AF-A0A6N7M6P0-F1
#
_entry.id   AF-A0A6N7M6P0-F1
#
_cell.length_a   1.000
_cell.length_b   1.000
_cell.length_c   1.000
_cell.angle_alpha   90.00
_cell.angle_beta   90.00
_cell.angle_gamma   90.00
#
_symmetry.space_group_name_H-M   'P 1'
#
loop_
_entity.id
_entity.type
_entity.pdbx_description
1 polymer ?
#
loop_
_entity_poly.entity_id
_entity_poly.type
_entity_poly.pdbx_seq_one_letter_code
_entity_poly.pdbx_strand_id
1 'polypeptide(L)'
;MTRRLPTAGFIFLILLAMLSWGGSWPSGKLIAGLARAEVIIFWRYFITSLSIIPLLFIFKQSFRIAKRSLPLLILGAVVMITYNQLFLTGLKIGFAGAGGVLTTSLNPIITFILASVIYRESVRPWQKIGLLLGVIGGAVLLDVFKLD
;
A
#
# COMPACT_ATOMS: atom_id res chain seq x y z
N MET A 1 3.02 -1.53 29.83
CA MET A 1 4.49 -1.57 29.79
C MET A 1 4.94 -1.55 28.33
N THR A 2 5.04 -0.37 27.72
CA THR A 2 5.49 -0.20 26.34
C THR A 2 7.02 -0.20 26.34
N ARG A 3 7.65 -1.34 26.09
CA ARG A 3 9.09 -1.39 25.78
C ARG A 3 9.30 -0.56 24.52
N ARG A 4 9.77 0.69 24.67
CA ARG A 4 10.24 1.49 23.55
C ARG A 4 11.45 0.74 22.99
N LEU A 5 11.33 0.27 21.74
CA LEU A 5 12.48 -0.28 21.01
C LEU A 5 13.60 0.78 21.07
N PRO A 6 14.88 0.36 21.26
CA PRO A 6 16.00 1.26 21.10
C PRO A 6 15.89 1.93 19.73
N THR A 7 16.12 3.25 19.65
CA THR A 7 15.91 4.04 18.42
C THR A 7 16.60 3.40 17.20
N ALA A 8 17.77 2.80 17.38
CA ALA A 8 18.49 2.06 16.35
C ALA A 8 17.74 0.82 15.84
N GLY A 9 17.15 0.02 16.74
CA GLY A 9 16.38 -1.17 16.37
C GLY A 9 15.11 -0.81 15.62
N PHE A 10 14.44 0.28 16.00
CA PHE A 10 13.26 0.76 15.27
C PHE A 10 13.61 1.25 13.87
N ILE A 11 14.69 2.03 13.72
CA ILE A 11 15.19 2.48 12.40
C ILE A 11 15.53 1.28 11.52
N PHE A 12 16.24 0.29 12.06
CA PHE A 12 16.58 -0.93 11.33
C PHE A 12 15.33 -1.66 10.81
N LEU A 13 14.30 -1.82 11.64
CA LEU A 13 13.04 -2.44 11.23
C LEU A 13 12.32 -1.64 10.14
N ILE A 14 12.35 -0.31 10.20
CA ILE A 14 11.81 0.55 9.13
C ILE A 14 12.57 0.35 7.83
N LEU A 15 13.91 0.33 7.86
CA LEU A 15 14.72 0.11 6.67
C LEU A 15 14.39 -1.24 6.02
N LEU A 16 14.30 -2.30 6.83
CA LEU A 16 13.92 -3.63 6.34
C LEU A 16 12.51 -3.63 5.72
N ALA A 17 11.56 -2.94 6.35
CA ALA A 17 10.20 -2.81 5.83
C ALA A 17 10.17 -2.06 4.48
N MET A 18 10.93 -0.98 4.35
CA MET A 18 11.00 -0.18 3.12
C MET A 18 11.71 -0.94 1.98
N LEU A 19 12.78 -1.67 2.27
CA LEU A 19 13.44 -2.54 1.28
C LEU A 19 12.52 -3.65 0.81
N SER A 20 11.77 -4.27 1.73
CA SER A 20 10.79 -5.31 1.41
C SER A 20 9.66 -4.76 0.53
N TRP A 21 9.20 -3.54 0.82
CA TRP A 21 8.23 -2.83 -0.02
C TRP A 21 8.78 -2.53 -1.41
N GLY A 22 10.01 -2.03 -1.49
CA GLY A 22 10.72 -1.72 -2.75
C GLY A 22 10.88 -2.93 -3.66
N GLY A 23 11.29 -4.07 -3.12
CA GLY A 23 11.47 -5.32 -3.86
C GLY A 23 10.16 -6.00 -4.27
N SER A 24 9.03 -5.62 -3.66
CA SER A 24 7.73 -6.22 -3.92
C SER A 24 7.23 -5.95 -5.35
N TRP A 25 7.46 -4.76 -5.90
CA TRP A 25 6.94 -4.41 -7.24
C TRP A 25 7.67 -5.09 -8.40
N PRO A 26 9.03 -5.12 -8.44
CA PRO A 26 9.75 -5.92 -9.43
C PRO A 26 9.38 -7.41 -9.36
N SER A 27 9.29 -7.96 -8.15
CA SER A 27 8.83 -9.35 -7.93
C SER A 27 7.40 -9.55 -8.43
N GLY A 28 6.51 -8.60 -8.13
CA GLY A 28 5.12 -8.56 -8.59
C GLY A 28 5.00 -8.57 -10.11
N LYS A 29 5.84 -7.78 -10.81
CA LYS A 29 5.88 -7.74 -12.28
C LYS A 29 6.28 -9.09 -12.87
N LEU A 30 7.29 -9.76 -12.30
CA LEU A 30 7.73 -11.08 -12.75
C LEU A 30 6.61 -12.11 -12.66
N ILE A 31 5.88 -12.13 -11.54
CA ILE A 31 4.82 -13.12 -11.31
C ILE A 31 3.49 -12.78 -11.99
N ALA A 32 3.21 -11.50 -12.26
CA ALA A 32 1.95 -11.04 -12.88
C ALA A 32 1.71 -11.64 -14.28
N GLY A 33 2.76 -12.11 -14.95
CA GLY A 33 2.66 -12.85 -16.22
C GLY A 33 2.53 -14.37 -16.09
N LEU A 34 2.88 -14.94 -14.93
CA LEU A 34 3.02 -16.39 -14.72
C LEU A 34 1.72 -17.06 -14.26
N ALA A 35 0.86 -16.33 -13.58
CA ALA A 35 -0.41 -16.83 -13.07
C ALA A 35 -1.49 -15.76 -13.17
N ARG A 36 -2.75 -16.18 -13.05
CA ARG A 36 -3.87 -15.25 -12.97
C ARG A 36 -3.76 -14.40 -11.68
N ALA A 37 -4.17 -13.15 -11.76
CA ALA A 37 -4.07 -12.20 -10.63
C ALA A 37 -4.78 -12.71 -9.37
N GLU A 38 -5.92 -13.40 -9.50
CA GLU A 38 -6.67 -13.95 -8.38
C GLU A 38 -5.87 -14.99 -7.60
N VAL A 39 -5.09 -15.82 -8.30
CA VAL A 39 -4.22 -16.84 -7.68
C VAL A 39 -3.09 -16.19 -6.91
N ILE A 40 -2.46 -15.15 -7.50
CA ILE A 40 -1.37 -14.40 -6.88
C ILE A 40 -1.87 -13.69 -5.62
N ILE A 41 -3.03 -13.04 -5.71
CA ILE A 41 -3.67 -12.31 -4.59
C ILE A 41 -4.06 -13.28 -3.48
N PHE A 42 -4.64 -14.43 -3.83
CA PHE A 42 -4.99 -15.47 -2.86
C PHE A 42 -3.77 -15.89 -2.05
N TRP A 43 -2.69 -16.31 -2.72
CA TRP A 43 -1.47 -16.76 -2.03
C TRP A 43 -0.83 -15.63 -1.20
N ARG A 44 -0.81 -14.40 -1.72
CA ARG A 44 -0.31 -13.23 -0.99
C ARG A 44 -1.04 -13.04 0.33
N TYR A 45 -2.38 -13.03 0.32
CA TYR A 45 -3.18 -12.81 1.52
C TYR A 45 -3.23 -14.03 2.43
N PHE A 46 -3.20 -15.24 1.88
CA PHE A 46 -3.12 -16.46 2.67
C PHE A 46 -1.84 -16.50 3.50
N ILE A 47 -0.67 -16.29 2.87
CA ILE A 47 0.62 -16.24 3.58
C ILE A 47 0.64 -15.08 4.58
N THR A 48 0.12 -13.90 4.21
CA THR A 48 0.02 -12.75 5.13
C THR A 48 -0.81 -13.10 6.37
N SER A 49 -1.94 -13.78 6.20
CA SER A 49 -2.79 -14.18 7.32
C SER A 49 -2.09 -15.16 8.26
N LEU A 50 -1.35 -16.14 7.72
CA LEU A 50 -0.56 -17.09 8.50
C LEU A 50 0.56 -16.39 9.26
N SER A 51 1.24 -15.42 8.65
CA SER A 51 2.31 -14.65 9.29
C SER A 51 1.82 -13.76 10.44
N ILE A 52 0.56 -13.34 10.43
CA ILE A 52 -0.04 -12.56 11.53
C ILE A 52 -0.35 -13.42 12.76
N ILE A 53 -0.68 -14.71 12.58
CA ILE A 53 -1.01 -15.63 13.68
C ILE A 53 0.07 -15.64 14.80
N PRO A 54 1.37 -15.89 14.53
CA PRO A 54 2.39 -15.89 15.57
C PRO A 54 2.56 -14.51 16.21
N LEU A 55 2.39 -13.41 15.45
CA LEU A 55 2.44 -12.06 16.00
C LEU A 55 1.32 -11.83 17.02
N LEU A 56 0.10 -12.31 16.77
CA LEU A 56 -1.00 -12.21 17.72
C LEU A 56 -0.69 -12.91 19.04
N PHE A 57 -0.05 -14.08 19.01
CA PHE A 57 0.40 -14.77 20.22
C PHE A 57 1.49 -14.00 20.97
N ILE A 58 2.51 -13.48 20.26
CA ILE A 58 3.61 -12.72 20.85
C ILE A 58 3.09 -11.45 21.55
N PHE A 59 2.18 -10.73 20.88
CA PHE A 59 1.59 -9.49 21.42
C PHE A 59 0.40 -9.73 22.36
N LYS A 60 0.06 -11.00 22.65
CA LYS A 60 -1.08 -11.41 23.48
C LYS A 60 -2.40 -10.75 23.04
N GLN A 61 -2.57 -10.59 21.74
CA GLN A 61 -3.76 -10.01 21.13
C GLN A 61 -4.82 -11.09 20.90
N SER A 62 -6.09 -10.71 21.05
CA SER A 62 -7.23 -11.59 20.81
C SER A 62 -7.51 -11.75 19.31
N PHE A 63 -7.88 -12.96 18.89
CA PHE A 63 -8.40 -13.24 17.54
C PHE A 63 -9.86 -12.77 17.36
N ARG A 64 -10.51 -12.28 18.42
CA ARG A 64 -11.92 -11.91 18.37
C ARG A 64 -12.10 -10.59 17.63
N ILE A 65 -12.86 -10.65 16.53
CA ILE A 65 -13.32 -9.47 15.81
C ILE A 65 -14.67 -9.05 16.39
N ALA A 66 -14.80 -7.77 16.77
CA ALA A 66 -16.08 -7.23 17.21
C ALA A 66 -17.09 -7.24 16.06
N LYS A 67 -18.31 -7.75 16.29
CA LYS A 67 -19.37 -7.81 15.26
C LYS A 67 -19.67 -6.44 14.64
N ARG A 68 -19.55 -5.36 15.42
CA ARG A 68 -19.71 -3.97 14.96
C ARG A 68 -18.68 -3.56 13.90
N SER A 69 -17.49 -4.16 13.93
CA SER A 69 -16.40 -3.88 12.98
C SER A 69 -16.46 -4.76 11.73
N LEU A 70 -17.33 -5.79 11.71
CA LEU A 70 -17.42 -6.75 10.62
C LEU A 70 -17.80 -6.10 9.27
N PRO A 71 -18.75 -5.15 9.19
CA PRO A 71 -19.06 -4.48 7.93
C PRO A 71 -17.87 -3.69 7.36
N LEU A 72 -17.14 -2.97 8.23
CA LEU A 72 -15.94 -2.22 7.84
C LEU A 72 -14.81 -3.15 7.41
N LEU A 73 -14.66 -4.30 8.07
CA LEU A 73 -13.68 -5.31 7.70
C LEU A 73 -13.97 -5.89 6.30
N ILE A 74 -15.24 -6.23 6.03
CA ILE A 74 -15.66 -6.76 4.72
C ILE A 74 -15.47 -5.70 3.64
N LEU A 75 -15.89 -4.45 3.89
CA LEU A 75 -15.69 -3.35 2.96
C LEU A 75 -14.19 -3.15 2.67
N GLY A 76 -13.37 -3.12 3.71
CA GLY A 76 -11.91 -3.02 3.58
C GLY A 76 -11.34 -4.17 2.75
N ALA A 77 -11.76 -5.41 3.00
CA ALA A 77 -11.32 -6.57 2.22
C ALA A 77 -11.71 -6.46 0.74
N VAL A 78 -12.94 -6.07 0.41
CA VAL A 78 -13.41 -5.89 -0.97
C VAL A 78 -12.62 -4.80 -1.69
N VAL A 79 -12.42 -3.64 -1.03
CA VAL A 79 -11.63 -2.53 -1.58
C VAL A 79 -10.19 -2.98 -1.80
N MET A 80 -9.61 -3.69 -0.85
CA MET A 80 -8.22 -4.16 -0.92
C MET A 80 -8.01 -5.20 -2.03
N ILE A 81 -8.92 -6.17 -2.18
CA ILE A 81 -8.85 -7.17 -3.25
C ILE A 81 -9.01 -6.51 -4.62
N THR A 82 -10.00 -5.62 -4.76
CA THR A 82 -10.24 -4.87 -6.01
C THR A 82 -9.01 -4.04 -6.39
N TYR A 83 -8.45 -3.29 -5.42
CA TYR A 83 -7.22 -2.55 -5.61
C TYR A 83 -6.07 -3.44 -6.08
N ASN A 84 -5.86 -4.60 -5.44
CA ASN A 84 -4.77 -5.50 -5.82
C ASN A 84 -4.97 -6.13 -7.20
N GLN A 85 -6.21 -6.42 -7.59
CA GLN A 85 -6.54 -6.95 -8.91
C GLN A 85 -6.19 -5.91 -9.99
N LEU A 86 -6.62 -4.66 -9.81
CA LEU A 86 -6.27 -3.55 -10.69
C LEU A 86 -4.76 -3.31 -10.72
N PHE A 87 -4.11 -3.37 -9.56
CA PHE A 87 -2.67 -3.17 -9.42
C PHE A 87 -1.86 -4.24 -10.16
N LEU A 88 -2.18 -5.53 -9.99
CA LEU A 88 -1.47 -6.61 -10.69
C LEU A 88 -1.73 -6.59 -12.19
N THR A 89 -2.95 -6.25 -12.60
CA THR A 89 -3.28 -6.08 -14.03
C THR A 89 -2.51 -4.91 -14.63
N GLY A 90 -2.46 -3.78 -13.92
CA GLY A 90 -1.66 -2.60 -14.29
C GLY A 90 -0.16 -2.91 -14.33
N LEU A 91 0.35 -3.69 -13.38
CA LEU A 91 1.74 -4.16 -13.42
C LEU A 91 1.98 -5.09 -14.60
N LYS A 92 1.05 -5.97 -14.97
CA LYS A 92 1.21 -6.89 -16.10
C LYS A 92 1.51 -6.14 -17.40
N ILE A 93 0.81 -5.04 -17.64
CA ILE A 93 0.97 -4.21 -18.86
C ILE A 93 1.98 -3.06 -18.70
N GLY A 94 2.18 -2.55 -17.48
CA GLY A 94 3.04 -1.40 -17.20
C GLY A 94 4.42 -1.76 -16.65
N PHE A 95 5.28 -0.76 -16.41
CA PHE A 95 6.60 -0.99 -15.85
C PHE A 95 6.57 -1.27 -14.35
N ALA A 96 7.50 -2.09 -13.85
CA ALA A 96 7.65 -2.32 -12.40
C ALA A 96 7.96 -1.01 -11.65
N GLY A 97 8.76 -0.12 -12.25
CA GLY A 97 9.06 1.21 -11.70
C GLY A 97 7.81 2.08 -11.54
N ALA A 98 6.88 2.01 -12.51
CA ALA A 98 5.61 2.72 -12.42
C ALA A 98 4.78 2.25 -11.21
N GLY A 99 4.76 0.94 -10.92
CA GLY A 99 4.09 0.40 -9.74
C GLY A 99 4.61 0.97 -8.41
N GLY A 100 5.93 1.19 -8.31
CA GLY A 100 6.55 1.82 -7.15
C GLY A 100 6.15 3.30 -6.99
N VAL A 101 6.16 4.06 -8.07
CA VAL A 101 5.78 5.49 -8.08
C VAL A 101 4.29 5.68 -7.77
N LEU A 102 3.42 4.91 -8.42
CA LEU A 102 1.97 4.97 -8.19
C LEU A 102 1.64 4.73 -6.71
N THR A 103 2.28 3.74 -6.09
CA THR A 103 1.91 3.33 -4.73
C THR A 103 2.59 4.13 -3.62
N THR A 104 3.79 4.67 -3.84
CA THR A 104 4.50 5.43 -2.81
C THR A 104 4.30 6.93 -2.91
N SER A 105 4.14 7.46 -4.13
CA SER A 105 4.00 8.90 -4.35
C SER A 105 2.56 9.33 -4.51
N LEU A 106 1.77 8.62 -5.34
CA LEU A 106 0.37 9.03 -5.58
C LEU A 106 -0.57 8.65 -4.44
N ASN A 107 -0.36 7.52 -3.75
CA ASN A 107 -1.26 7.12 -2.65
C ASN A 107 -1.39 8.20 -1.56
N PRO A 108 -0.32 8.83 -1.02
CA PRO A 108 -0.46 9.91 -0.06
C PRO A 108 -1.20 11.13 -0.60
N ILE A 109 -0.95 11.51 -1.86
CA ILE A 109 -1.58 12.63 -2.55
C ILE A 109 -3.09 12.40 -2.66
N ILE A 110 -3.48 11.24 -3.20
CA ILE A 110 -4.89 10.86 -3.37
C ILE A 110 -5.55 10.70 -2.00
N THR A 111 -4.88 10.10 -1.02
CA THR A 111 -5.38 9.96 0.35
C THR A 111 -5.63 11.34 0.98
N PHE A 112 -4.72 12.29 0.81
CA PHE A 112 -4.87 13.65 1.32
C PHE A 112 -6.06 14.37 0.68
N ILE A 113 -6.22 14.26 -0.65
CA ILE A 113 -7.36 14.83 -1.36
C ILE A 113 -8.67 14.22 -0.84
N LEU A 114 -8.76 12.88 -0.80
CA LEU A 114 -9.95 12.19 -0.31
C LEU A 114 -10.26 12.56 1.15
N ALA A 115 -9.26 12.59 2.02
CA ALA A 115 -9.43 12.96 3.42
C ALA A 115 -9.95 14.41 3.54
N SER A 116 -9.36 15.36 2.82
CA SER A 116 -9.82 16.76 2.86
C SER A 116 -11.26 16.92 2.36
N VAL A 117 -11.67 16.16 1.35
CA VAL A 117 -13.06 16.15 0.85
C VAL A 117 -14.02 15.49 1.84
N ILE A 118 -13.68 14.29 2.34
CA ILE A 118 -14.53 13.50 3.25
C ILE A 118 -14.71 14.21 4.58
N TYR A 119 -13.63 14.69 5.18
CA TYR A 119 -13.63 15.36 6.48
C TYR A 119 -13.90 16.87 6.39
N ARG A 120 -14.04 17.40 5.15
CA ARG A 120 -14.28 18.83 4.88
C ARG A 120 -13.24 19.75 5.53
N GLU A 121 -12.00 19.29 5.59
CA GLU A 121 -10.90 20.06 6.15
C GLU A 121 -10.41 21.13 5.18
N SER A 122 -10.10 22.32 5.70
CA SER A 122 -9.57 23.41 4.87
C SER A 122 -8.11 23.17 4.52
N VAL A 123 -7.84 23.02 3.21
CA VAL A 123 -6.48 22.83 2.70
C VAL A 123 -5.76 24.17 2.63
N ARG A 124 -4.65 24.30 3.37
CA ARG A 124 -3.83 25.51 3.38
C ARG A 124 -3.16 25.73 2.00
N PRO A 125 -2.90 26.99 1.59
CA PRO A 125 -2.27 27.28 0.29
C PRO A 125 -0.96 26.52 0.04
N TRP A 126 -0.09 26.40 1.05
CA TRP A 126 1.17 25.65 0.95
C TRP A 126 0.99 24.14 0.75
N GLN A 127 -0.07 23.56 1.33
CA GLN A 127 -0.41 22.15 1.11
C GLN A 127 -0.87 21.92 -0.33
N LYS A 128 -1.57 22.88 -0.93
CA LYS A 128 -1.95 22.82 -2.35
C LYS A 128 -0.72 22.85 -3.27
N ILE A 129 0.28 23.68 -2.95
CA ILE A 129 1.56 23.71 -3.68
C ILE A 129 2.28 22.37 -3.55
N GLY A 130 2.38 21.82 -2.33
CA GLY A 130 2.98 20.50 -2.12
C GLY A 130 2.25 19.38 -2.86
N LEU A 131 0.92 19.43 -2.90
CA LEU A 131 0.09 18.49 -3.66
C LEU A 131 0.34 18.59 -5.17
N LEU A 132 0.38 19.81 -5.71
CA LEU A 132 0.69 20.06 -7.12
C LEU A 132 2.08 19.56 -7.49
N LEU A 133 3.10 19.87 -6.68
CA LEU A 133 4.45 19.37 -6.87
C LEU A 133 4.51 17.84 -6.82
N GLY A 134 3.77 17.22 -5.91
CA GLY A 134 3.67 15.76 -5.82
C GLY A 134 3.04 15.13 -7.06
N VAL A 135 1.96 15.73 -7.59
CA VAL A 135 1.31 15.26 -8.83
C VAL A 135 2.25 15.40 -10.02
N ILE A 136 2.94 16.53 -10.14
CA ILE A 136 3.93 16.77 -11.21
C ILE A 136 5.09 15.77 -11.09
N GLY A 137 5.63 15.58 -9.88
CA GLY A 137 6.70 14.60 -9.63
C GLY A 137 6.28 13.18 -9.97
N GLY A 138 5.04 12.79 -9.62
CA GLY A 138 4.46 11.51 -10.04
C GLY A 138 4.36 11.38 -11.57
N ALA A 139 3.90 12.42 -12.27
CA ALA A 139 3.80 12.40 -13.74
C ALA A 139 5.17 12.29 -14.42
N VAL A 140 6.19 12.98 -13.91
CA VAL A 140 7.58 12.88 -14.41
C VAL A 140 8.14 11.49 -14.17
N LEU A 141 7.96 10.93 -12.97
CA LEU A 141 8.48 9.60 -12.61
C LEU A 141 7.79 8.46 -13.36
N LEU A 142 6.53 8.65 -13.77
CA LEU A 142 5.79 7.73 -14.62
C LEU A 142 6.12 7.88 -16.11
N ASP A 143 6.98 8.84 -16.47
CA ASP A 143 7.37 9.15 -17.85
C ASP A 143 6.14 9.34 -18.76
N VAL A 144 5.07 9.95 -18.23
CA VAL A 144 3.79 10.16 -18.95
C VAL A 144 4.00 10.96 -20.25
N PHE A 145 5.07 11.74 -20.31
CA PHE A 145 5.43 12.58 -21.45
C PHE A 145 6.04 11.81 -22.64
N LYS A 146 6.30 10.50 -22.50
CA LYS A 146 6.76 9.62 -23.58
C LYS A 146 5.72 8.57 -23.99
N LEU A 147 4.46 8.75 -23.61
CA LEU A 147 3.35 7.95 -24.14
C LEU A 147 3.10 8.37 -25.61
N ASP A 148 3.94 7.86 -26.51
CA ASP A 148 3.65 7.71 -27.94
C ASP A 148 3.00 6.34 -28.20
#